data_AF-A0A939RDN2-F1
#
_entry.id   AF-A0A939RDN2-F1
#
_cell.length_a   1.000
_cell.length_b   1.000
_cell.length_c   1.000
_cell.angle_alpha   90.00
_cell.angle_beta   90.00
_cell.angle_gamma   90.00
#
_symmetry.space_group_name_H-M   'P 1'
#
loop_
_entity.id
_entity.type
_entity.pdbx_description
1 polymer ?
#
loop_
_entity_poly.entity_id
_entity_poly.type
_entity_poly.pdbx_seq_one_letter_code
_entity_poly.pdbx_strand_id
1 'polypeptide(L)' 'QGYTLDDGAYYFELQLWEPYADVLWSVTGLSNQESLEAFLKEPLFDGKTFWEAEKEIEWVDY' A
#
# COMPACT_ATOMS: atom_id res chain seq x y z
N GLN A 1 4.95 0.53 2.15
CA GLN A 1 6.41 0.71 2.02
C GLN A 1 6.94 -0.11 0.84
N GLY A 2 8.15 0.15 0.35
CA GLY A 2 8.76 -0.72 -0.66
C GLY A 2 10.28 -0.79 -0.57
N TYR A 3 10.83 -1.95 -0.91
CA TYR A 3 12.24 -2.31 -0.77
C TYR A 3 12.64 -3.39 -1.78
N THR A 4 13.95 -3.50 -2.04
CA THR A 4 14.49 -4.54 -2.94
C THR A 4 14.84 -5.80 -2.14
N LEU A 5 14.41 -6.95 -2.63
CA LEU A 5 14.70 -8.27 -2.07
C LEU A 5 16.12 -8.74 -2.44
N ASP A 6 16.59 -9.80 -1.78
CA ASP A 6 17.92 -10.39 -2.02
C ASP A 6 18.12 -10.89 -3.47
N ASP A 7 17.03 -11.22 -4.17
CA ASP A 7 17.03 -11.63 -5.58
C ASP A 7 17.01 -10.45 -6.57
N GLY A 8 17.00 -9.21 -6.06
CA GLY A 8 16.94 -7.99 -6.85
C GLY A 8 15.53 -7.56 -7.27
N ALA A 9 14.50 -8.34 -6.95
CA ALA A 9 13.12 -7.95 -7.22
C ALA A 9 12.67 -6.83 -6.28
N TYR A 10 11.95 -5.85 -6.82
CA TYR A 10 11.33 -4.82 -6.00
C TYR A 10 10.01 -5.33 -5.42
N TYR A 11 9.85 -5.14 -4.11
CA TYR A 11 8.70 -5.55 -3.33
C TYR A 11 8.04 -4.30 -2.72
N PHE A 12 6.72 -4.23 -2.78
CA PHE A 12 5.94 -3.12 -2.27
C PHE A 12 4.72 -3.65 -1.53
N GLU A 13 4.44 -3.10 -0.35
CA GLU A 13 3.36 -3.58 0.52
C GLU A 13 2.62 -2.47 1.25
N LEU A 14 1.36 -2.75 1.56
CA LEU A 14 0.50 -2.03 2.50
C LEU A 14 0.48 -2.81 3.82
N GLN A 15 0.82 -2.13 4.91
CA GLN A 15 0.85 -2.73 6.24
C GLN A 15 -0.15 -2.06 7.17
N LEU A 16 -0.83 -2.88 7.97
CA LEU A 16 -1.56 -2.44 9.16
C LEU A 16 -0.54 -2.18 10.27
N TRP A 17 -0.56 -0.98 10.86
CA TRP A 17 0.36 -0.61 11.94
C TRP A 17 -0.14 -1.07 13.32
N GLU A 18 -1.42 -0.81 13.62
CA GLU A 18 -2.07 -1.14 14.89
C GLU A 18 -3.50 -1.66 14.65
N PRO A 19 -4.06 -2.53 15.53
CA PRO A 19 -3.50 -2.99 16.81
C PRO A 19 -2.47 -4.13 16.69
N TYR A 20 -2.30 -4.72 15.50
CA TYR A 20 -1.30 -5.73 15.21
C TYR A 20 -0.65 -5.43 13.86
N ALA A 21 0.66 -5.71 13.76
CA ALA A 21 1.39 -5.58 12.51
C ALA A 21 0.98 -6.71 11.56
N ASP A 22 0.40 -6.36 10.41
CA ASP A 22 0.03 -7.32 9.37
C ASP A 22 0.22 -6.74 7.97
N VAL A 23 0.44 -7.60 6.97
CA VAL A 23 0.54 -7.21 5.57
C VAL A 23 -0.83 -7.39 4.92
N LEU A 24 -1.47 -6.28 4.58
CA LEU A 24 -2.81 -6.28 3.99
C LEU A 24 -2.79 -6.53 2.49
N TRP A 25 -1.73 -6.08 1.82
CA TRP A 25 -1.56 -6.22 0.38
C TRP A 25 -0.10 -6.06 -0.01
N SER A 26 0.33 -6.74 -1.07
CA SER A 26 1.68 -6.62 -1.60
C SER A 26 1.74 -6.92 -3.09
N VAL A 27 2.75 -6.35 -3.76
CA VAL A 27 3.11 -6.66 -5.14
C VAL A 27 4.63 -6.82 -5.26
N THR A 28 5.09 -7.66 -6.18
CA THR A 28 6.52 -7.97 -6.39
C THR A 28 6.86 -7.99 -7.87
N GLY A 29 8.07 -7.56 -8.21
CA GLY A 29 8.61 -7.64 -9.57
C GLY A 29 8.24 -6.48 -10.50
N LEU A 30 7.49 -5.50 -10.00
CA LEU A 30 7.20 -4.24 -10.69
C LEU A 30 8.25 -3.18 -10.32
N SER A 31 8.42 -2.14 -11.15
CA SER A 31 9.20 -0.98 -10.72
C SER A 31 8.52 -0.25 -9.55
N ASN A 32 9.25 0.65 -8.88
CA ASN A 32 8.70 1.50 -7.82
C ASN A 32 7.45 2.28 -8.28
N GLN A 33 7.53 2.89 -9.47
CA GLN A 33 6.42 3.67 -10.03
C GLN A 33 5.22 2.79 -10.36
N GLU A 34 5.44 1.65 -11.03
CA GLU A 34 4.36 0.72 -11.38
C GLU A 34 3.69 0.12 -10.13
N SER A 35 4.46 -0.16 -9.09
CA SER A 35 3.94 -0.65 -7.81
C SER A 35 3.05 0.39 -7.13
N LEU A 36 3.47 1.66 -7.14
CA LEU A 36 2.67 2.76 -6.62
C LEU A 36 1.36 2.93 -7.42
N GLU A 37 1.43 2.87 -8.75
CA GLU A 37 0.24 2.95 -9.60
C GLU A 37 -0.71 1.79 -9.37
N ALA A 38 -0.20 0.57 -9.15
CA ALA A 38 -1.01 -0.59 -8.78
C ALA A 38 -1.74 -0.35 -7.46
N PHE A 39 -1.02 0.09 -6.42
CA PHE A 39 -1.62 0.44 -5.13
C PHE A 39 -2.74 1.48 -5.25
N LEU A 40 -2.51 2.56 -6.02
CA LEU A 40 -3.49 3.65 -6.15
C LEU A 40 -4.77 3.25 -6.91
N LYS A 41 -4.72 2.18 -7.73
CA LYS A 41 -5.85 1.68 -8.51
C LYS A 41 -6.61 0.55 -7.83
N GLU A 42 -5.98 -0.12 -6.87
CA GLU A 42 -6.55 -1.29 -6.21
C GLU A 42 -7.61 -0.87 -5.16
N PRO A 43 -8.81 -1.49 -5.14
CA PRO A 43 -9.89 -1.13 -4.23
C PRO A 43 -9.70 -1.73 -2.82
N LEU A 44 -8.61 -1.34 -2.14
CA LEU A 44 -8.16 -1.96 -0.88
C LEU A 44 -8.92 -1.53 0.38
N PHE A 45 -9.70 -0.45 0.31
CA PHE A 45 -10.33 0.17 1.49
C PHE A 45 -11.85 0.03 1.41
N ASP A 46 -12.40 -1.08 1.92
CA ASP A 46 -13.83 -1.40 1.81
C ASP A 46 -14.36 -1.34 0.36
N GLY A 47 -13.54 -1.83 -0.59
CA GLY A 47 -13.86 -1.80 -2.01
C GLY A 47 -13.62 -0.45 -2.69
N LYS A 48 -13.01 0.51 -1.99
CA LYS A 48 -12.62 1.82 -2.50
C LYS A 48 -11.12 1.90 -2.75
N THR A 49 -10.74 2.70 -3.74
CA THR A 49 -9.34 3.08 -3.96
C THR A 49 -8.85 4.03 -2.88
N PHE A 50 -7.52 4.21 -2.78
CA PHE A 50 -6.93 5.14 -1.82
C PHE A 50 -7.55 6.55 -1.90
N TRP A 51 -7.69 7.11 -3.10
CA TRP A 51 -8.22 8.47 -3.30
C TRP A 51 -9.70 8.64 -2.94
N GLU A 52 -10.46 7.54 -3.00
CA GLU A 52 -11.86 7.53 -2.58
C GLU A 52 -11.95 7.47 -1.06
N ALA A 53 -11.15 6.60 -0.44
CA ALA A 53 -11.09 6.46 1.01
C ALA A 53 -10.50 7.71 1.69
N GLU A 54 -9.49 8.36 1.11
CA GLU A 54 -8.82 9.55 1.66
C GLU A 54 -9.81 10.65 2.07
N LYS A 55 -10.89 10.81 1.31
CA LYS A 55 -11.93 11.83 1.56
C LYS A 55 -12.73 11.59 2.84
N GLU A 56 -12.66 10.37 3.37
CA GLU A 56 -13.36 9.93 4.58
C GLU A 56 -12.40 9.76 5.76
N ILE A 57 -11.09 9.93 5.54
CA ILE A 57 -10.07 9.84 6.58
C ILE A 57 -10.06 11.16 7.38
N GLU A 58 -10.34 11.05 8.67
CA GLU A 58 -10.06 12.13 9.63
C GLU A 58 -8.58 12.09 9.99
N TRP A 59 -7.82 13.07 9.49
CA TRP A 59 -6.43 13.27 9.87
C TRP A 59 -6.38 13.88 11.27
N VAL A 60 -5.69 13.22 12.20
CA VAL A 60 -5.41 13.77 13.51
C VAL A 60 -4.22 14.72 13.42
N ASP A 61 -4.42 16.00 13.76
CA ASP A 61 -3.31 16.93 13.95
C ASP A 61 -2.61 16.57 15.28
N TYR A 62 -1.29 16.30 15.23
CA TYR A 62 -0.42 16.08 16.40
C TYR A 62 0.54 17.25 16.60
#